data_AF-A0A673FKP1-F1
#
_entry.id   AF-A0A673FKP1-F1
#
_cell.length_a   1.000
_cell.length_b   1.000
_cell.length_c   1.000
_cell.angle_alpha   90.00
_cell.angle_beta   90.00
_cell.angle_gamma   90.00
#
_symmetry.space_group_name_H-M   'P 1'
#
loop_
_entity.id
_entity.type
_entity.pdbx_description
1 polymer ?
#
loop_
_entity_poly.entity_id
_entity_poly.type
_entity_poly.pdbx_seq_one_letter_code
_entity_poly.pdbx_strand_id
1 'polypeptide(L)'
;MNPHCARCGKIVYATEKVNCLDKYWHKGCFHCEVCKMTLNMNNYKGYEKKPYCNAHYPKQTFTIVTDTPENLRLRQQSELQSQSILRPNPGIMTENVFFF
;
A
#
# COMPACT_ATOMS: atom_id res chain seq x y z
N MET A 1 15.18 11.31 32.01
CA MET A 1 15.98 10.34 31.22
C MET A 1 16.38 11.01 29.92
N ASN A 2 17.67 10.95 29.55
CA ASN A 2 18.13 11.60 28.32
C ASN A 2 17.70 10.80 27.09
N PRO A 3 17.19 11.44 26.02
CA PRO A 3 16.79 10.73 24.80
C PRO A 3 18.02 10.21 24.06
N HIS A 4 17.94 8.97 23.57
CA HIS A 4 19.01 8.35 22.77
C HIS A 4 18.67 8.39 21.28
N CYS A 5 19.69 8.56 20.46
CA CYS A 5 19.54 8.58 19.01
C CYS A 5 19.24 7.18 18.49
N ALA A 6 18.20 7.06 17.68
CA ALA A 6 17.82 5.79 17.05
C ALA A 6 18.85 5.24 16.05
N ARG A 7 19.76 6.08 15.51
CA ARG A 7 20.81 5.65 14.57
C ARG A 7 22.11 5.27 15.27
N CYS A 8 22.63 6.14 16.13
CA CYS A 8 23.96 5.98 16.73
C CYS A 8 23.93 5.53 18.20
N GLY A 9 22.76 5.48 18.84
CA GLY A 9 22.59 5.10 20.24
C GLY A 9 23.08 6.13 21.27
N LYS A 10 23.74 7.22 20.84
CA LYS A 10 24.27 8.26 21.74
C LYS A 10 23.17 9.20 22.22
N ILE A 11 23.41 9.89 23.33
CA ILE A 11 22.51 10.90 23.90
C ILE A 11 22.31 12.05 22.90
N VAL A 12 21.06 12.47 22.72
CA VAL A 12 20.66 13.59 21.87
C VAL A 12 20.42 14.82 22.74
N TYR A 13 21.26 15.84 22.57
CA TYR A 13 21.10 17.13 23.24
C TYR A 13 20.02 17.98 22.55
N ALA A 14 19.43 18.94 23.28
CA ALA A 14 18.33 19.76 22.79
C ALA A 14 18.63 20.50 21.47
N THR A 15 19.87 20.97 21.29
CA THR A 15 20.34 21.71 20.09
C THR A 15 20.21 20.91 18.78
N GLU A 16 20.45 19.59 18.86
CA GLU A 16 20.43 18.69 17.70
C GLU A 16 19.23 17.74 17.70
N LYS A 17 18.31 17.90 18.66
CA LYS A 17 17.18 17.02 18.84
C LYS A 17 16.19 17.14 17.70
N VAL A 18 15.98 16.03 17.00
CA VAL A 18 14.93 15.85 16.00
C VAL A 18 14.00 14.74 16.48
N ASN A 19 12.69 15.02 16.50
CA ASN A 19 11.66 14.05 16.82
C ASN A 19 10.96 13.62 15.53
N CYS A 20 11.17 12.37 15.10
CA CYS A 20 10.60 11.80 13.88
C CYS A 20 10.47 10.29 14.06
N LEU A 21 9.42 9.69 13.46
CA LEU A 21 9.18 8.23 13.49
C LEU A 21 9.10 7.68 14.93
N ASP A 22 8.46 8.45 15.82
CA ASP A 22 8.32 8.16 17.26
C ASP A 22 9.65 7.92 17.99
N LYS A 23 10.73 8.50 17.46
CA LYS A 23 12.10 8.33 17.95
C LYS A 23 12.86 9.65 17.93
N TYR A 24 13.96 9.69 18.69
CA TYR A 24 14.86 10.84 18.73
C TYR A 24 16.08 10.61 17.84
N TRP A 25 16.52 11.66 17.18
CA TRP A 25 17.64 11.65 16.24
C TRP A 25 18.49 12.90 16.42
N HIS A 26 19.79 12.81 16.16
CA HIS A 26 20.62 14.00 15.92
C HIS A 26 20.32 14.55 14.52
N LYS A 27 20.41 15.87 14.34
CA LYS A 27 20.32 16.53 13.02
C LYS A 27 21.23 15.88 11.98
N GLY A 28 22.48 15.54 12.33
CA GLY A 28 23.41 14.86 11.43
C GLY A 28 23.14 13.35 11.24
N CYS A 29 22.47 12.71 12.20
CA CYS A 29 22.10 11.29 12.11
C CYS A 29 20.80 11.07 11.32
N PHE A 30 20.02 12.12 11.08
CA PHE A 30 18.77 12.04 10.35
C PHE A 30 19.03 12.19 8.85
N HIS A 31 19.49 11.10 8.22
CA HIS A 31 19.79 11.05 6.79
C HIS A 31 19.17 9.82 6.13
N CYS A 32 18.95 9.91 4.82
CA CYS A 32 18.35 8.86 4.00
C CYS A 32 19.17 7.56 4.11
N GLU A 33 18.49 6.43 4.28
CA GLU A 33 19.18 5.14 4.42
C GLU A 33 19.99 4.75 3.17
N VAL A 34 19.50 5.16 1.98
CA VAL A 34 20.09 4.82 0.67
C VAL A 34 21.20 5.79 0.28
N CYS A 35 20.89 7.08 0.14
CA CYS A 35 21.85 8.06 -0.37
C CYS A 35 22.63 8.83 0.70
N LYS A 36 22.39 8.56 2.00
CA LYS A 36 23.02 9.25 3.14
C LYS A 36 22.89 10.78 3.14
N MET A 37 22.03 11.34 2.29
CA MET A 37 21.69 12.76 2.30
C MET A 37 20.94 13.11 3.59
N THR A 38 21.38 14.17 4.29
CA THR A 38 20.70 14.70 5.47
C THR A 38 19.29 15.13 5.11
N LEU A 39 18.34 14.65 5.91
CA LEU A 39 16.92 14.95 5.78
C LEU A 39 16.53 15.97 6.85
N ASN A 40 15.42 16.63 6.60
CA ASN A 40 14.79 17.55 7.53
C ASN A 40 13.32 17.14 7.70
N MET A 41 12.63 17.79 8.63
CA MET A 41 11.24 17.46 8.96
C MET A 41 10.27 17.71 7.79
N ASN A 42 10.69 18.48 6.77
CA ASN A 42 9.88 18.83 5.61
C ASN A 42 10.11 17.91 4.41
N ASN A 43 11.26 17.24 4.30
CA ASN A 43 11.68 16.48 3.11
C ASN A 43 11.83 14.97 3.33
N TYR A 44 11.60 14.49 4.56
CA TYR A 44 11.72 13.07 4.88
C TYR A 44 10.43 12.30 4.59
N LYS A 45 10.59 11.01 4.32
CA LYS A 45 9.52 10.02 4.30
C LYS A 45 9.90 8.86 5.23
N GLY A 46 8.95 8.43 6.04
CA GLY A 46 9.12 7.30 6.94
C GLY A 46 8.70 5.99 6.30
N TYR A 47 9.59 5.00 6.27
CA TYR A 47 9.23 3.62 5.89
C TYR A 47 9.89 2.66 6.87
N GLU A 48 9.13 1.73 7.46
CA GLU A 48 9.63 0.75 8.44
C GLU A 48 10.48 1.36 9.58
N LYS A 49 10.06 2.52 10.12
CA LYS A 49 10.80 3.25 11.17
C LYS A 49 12.20 3.72 10.75
N LYS A 50 12.47 3.81 9.45
CA LYS A 50 13.70 4.38 8.86
C LYS A 50 13.39 5.60 7.99
N PRO A 51 14.27 6.62 7.99
CA PRO A 51 14.09 7.82 7.18
C PRO A 51 14.62 7.63 5.74
N TYR A 52 13.80 8.03 4.76
CA TYR A 52 14.10 8.01 3.34
C TYR A 52 13.87 9.39 2.72
N CYS A 53 14.59 9.71 1.64
CA CYS A 53 14.30 10.88 0.83
C CYS A 53 13.15 10.58 -0.15
N ASN A 54 12.53 11.62 -0.73
CA ASN A 54 11.45 11.48 -1.72
C ASN A 54 11.82 10.58 -2.91
N ALA A 55 13.09 10.56 -3.32
CA ALA A 55 13.55 9.74 -4.45
C ALA A 55 13.70 8.25 -4.10
N HIS A 56 14.10 7.93 -2.87
CA HIS A 56 14.35 6.56 -2.42
C HIS A 56 13.22 6.00 -1.55
N TYR A 57 12.11 6.73 -1.41
CA TYR A 57 10.95 6.24 -0.68
C TYR A 57 10.29 5.10 -1.47
N PRO A 58 10.13 3.90 -0.86
CA PRO A 58 9.49 2.77 -1.53
C PRO A 58 8.06 3.14 -1.96
N LYS A 59 7.85 3.25 -3.28
CA LYS A 59 6.51 3.45 -3.85
C LYS A 59 5.88 2.08 -4.05
N GLN A 60 4.76 1.82 -3.40
CA GLN A 60 3.92 0.68 -3.75
C GLN A 60 3.36 0.92 -5.14
N THR A 61 3.94 0.29 -6.15
CA THR A 61 3.37 0.26 -7.49
C THR A 61 2.25 -0.78 -7.48
N PHE A 62 1.00 -0.33 -7.62
CA PHE A 62 -0.09 -1.24 -7.95
C PHE A 62 0.22 -1.85 -9.31
N THR A 63 0.65 -3.10 -9.32
CA THR A 63 0.73 -3.88 -10.55
C THR A 63 -0.69 -3.99 -11.09
N ILE A 64 -0.91 -3.53 -12.33
CA ILE A 64 -2.11 -3.95 -13.06
C ILE A 64 -2.13 -5.48 -13.01
N VAL A 65 -3.26 -6.07 -12.64
CA VAL A 65 -3.47 -7.49 -12.80
C VAL A 65 -3.43 -7.73 -14.31
N THR A 66 -2.27 -8.17 -14.82
CA THR A 66 -2.18 -8.69 -16.18
C THR A 66 -3.20 -9.81 -16.30
N ASP A 67 -3.99 -9.83 -17.37
CA ASP A 67 -5.02 -10.85 -17.60
C ASP A 67 -4.39 -12.26 -17.60
N THR A 68 -4.29 -12.88 -16.43
CA THR A 68 -3.96 -14.29 -16.30
C THR A 68 -5.01 -15.09 -17.07
N PRO A 69 -4.65 -16.19 -17.75
CA PRO A 69 -5.60 -17.01 -18.50
C PRO A 69 -6.79 -17.49 -17.65
N GLU A 70 -6.63 -17.53 -16.34
CA GLU A 70 -7.68 -17.86 -15.37
C GLU A 70 -8.73 -16.75 -15.21
N ASN A 71 -8.31 -15.48 -15.11
CA ASN A 71 -9.21 -14.32 -15.07
C ASN A 71 -10.05 -14.18 -16.36
N LEU A 72 -9.48 -14.50 -17.53
CA LEU A 72 -10.21 -14.56 -18.80
C LEU A 72 -11.29 -15.66 -18.79
N ARG A 73 -10.94 -16.85 -18.30
CA ARG A 73 -11.88 -17.98 -18.19
C ARG A 73 -13.02 -17.68 -17.22
N LEU A 74 -12.72 -17.04 -16.09
CA LEU A 74 -13.71 -16.61 -15.10
C LEU A 74 -14.73 -15.62 -15.69
N ARG A 75 -14.27 -14.64 -16.47
CA ARG A 75 -15.16 -13.71 -17.22
C ARG A 75 -16.07 -14.48 -18.18
N GLN A 76 -15.50 -15.35 -19.00
CA GLN A 76 -16.28 -16.14 -19.96
C GLN A 76 -17.30 -17.06 -19.28
N GLN A 77 -16.96 -17.65 -18.12
CA GLN A 77 -17.88 -18.48 -17.35
C GLN A 77 -19.03 -17.66 -16.74
N SER A 78 -18.77 -16.44 -16.25
CA SER A 78 -19.81 -15.53 -15.74
C SER A 78 -20.75 -15.04 -16.86
N GLU A 79 -20.22 -14.81 -18.05
CA GLU A 79 -21.00 -14.45 -19.24
C GLU A 79 -21.92 -15.61 -19.68
N LEU A 80 -21.38 -16.84 -19.73
CA LEU A 80 -22.19 -18.02 -20.06
C LEU A 80 -23.27 -18.32 -19.01
N GLN A 81 -22.97 -18.14 -17.71
CA GLN A 81 -23.95 -18.29 -16.64
C GLN A 81 -25.06 -17.24 -16.74
N SER A 82 -24.73 -15.97 -16.95
CA SER A 82 -25.75 -14.91 -17.12
C SER A 82 -26.59 -15.12 -18.38
N GLN A 83 -25.99 -15.58 -19.47
CA GLN A 83 -26.70 -15.90 -20.70
C GLN A 83 -27.60 -17.15 -20.59
N SER A 84 -27.33 -18.07 -19.67
CA SER A 84 -28.23 -19.20 -19.38
C SER A 84 -29.49 -18.77 -18.60
N ILE A 85 -29.38 -17.74 -17.76
CA ILE A 85 -30.50 -17.18 -16.98
C ILE A 85 -31.45 -16.36 -17.89
N LEU A 86 -30.91 -15.73 -18.94
CA LEU A 86 -31.67 -14.89 -19.88
C LEU A 86 -32.22 -15.64 -21.11
N ARG A 87 -32.06 -16.96 -21.20
CA ARG A 87 -32.71 -17.74 -22.27
C ARG A 87 -34.18 -17.98 -21.87
N PRO A 88 -35.18 -17.36 -22.54
CA PRO A 88 -36.55 -17.78 -22.35
C PRO A 88 -36.65 -19.22 -22.88
N ASN A 89 -36.99 -20.17 -22.01
CA ASN A 89 -37.10 -21.57 -22.38
C ASN A 89 -38.22 -21.74 -23.42
N PRO A 90 -37.94 -22.12 -24.68
CA PRO A 90 -38.97 -22.29 -25.69
C PRO A 90 -39.61 -23.66 -25.50
N GLY A 91 -40.40 -23.83 -24.44
CA GLY A 91 -40.98 -25.13 -24.15
C GLY A 91 -41.90 -25.28 -22.94
N ILE A 92 -42.19 -24.23 -22.17
CA ILE A 92 -43.04 -24.39 -20.97
C ILE A 92 -44.35 -23.61 -21.14
N MET A 93 -45.33 -24.27 -21.76
CA MET A 93 -46.75 -23.91 -21.62
C MET A 93 -47.26 -24.48 -20.28
N THR A 94 -46.94 -23.87 -19.14
CA THR A 94 -47.67 -24.23 -17.90
C THR A 94 -47.90 -23.00 -17.06
N GLU A 95 -49.20 -22.76 -16.89
CA GLU A 95 -49.95 -21.89 -16.00
C GLU A 95 -49.26 -21.43 -14.71
N ASN A 96 -49.53 -20.16 -14.37
CA ASN A 96 -49.62 -19.59 -13.03
C ASN A 96 -48.62 -20.07 -11.98
N VAL A 97 -47.60 -19.25 -11.73
CA VAL A 97 -47.14 -19.00 -10.35
C VAL A 97 -46.90 -17.50 -10.19
N PHE A 98 -47.91 -16.84 -9.64
CA PHE A 98 -47.76 -15.57 -8.94
C PHE A 98 -46.74 -15.77 -7.81
N PHE A 99 -45.65 -15.02 -7.86
CA PHE A 99 -44.82 -14.79 -6.67
C PHE A 99 -45.62 -13.90 -5.71
N PHE A 100 -46.05 -14.47 -4.58
CA PHE A 100 -46.34 -13.72 -3.35
C PHE A 100 -45.03 -13.24 -2.73
#